data_AF-A0A6J7KTY2-F1
#
_entry.id   AF-A0A6J7KTY2-F1
#
_cell.length_a   1.000
_cell.length_b   1.000
_cell.length_c   1.000
_cell.angle_alpha   90.00
_cell.angle_beta   90.00
_cell.angle_gamma   90.00
#
_symmetry.space_group_name_H-M   'P 1'
#
loop_
_entity.id
_entity.type
_entity.pdbx_description
1 polymer ?
#
loop_
_entity_poly.entity_id
_entity_poly.type
_entity_poly.pdbx_seq_one_letter_code
_entity_poly.pdbx_strand_id
1 'polypeptide(L)' 'MATPIGIPDDWDDNNLILFEEFCELIRTPQRTVRDWRRRGVGPRWTRFQGVGRLYITVAEARRFLASATTTRVEVGTDG' A
#
# COMPACT_ATOMS: atom_id res chain seq x y z
N MET A 1 -14.21 18.37 0.99
CA MET A 1 -13.72 17.58 -0.15
C MET A 1 -12.73 16.57 0.40
N ALA A 2 -12.99 15.27 0.27
CA ALA A 2 -12.04 14.25 0.71
C ALA A 2 -10.94 14.16 -0.36
N THR A 3 -9.72 14.56 -0.02
CA THR A 3 -8.57 14.31 -0.89
C THR A 3 -8.40 12.80 -1.02
N PRO A 4 -8.26 12.27 -2.25
CA PRO A 4 -8.02 10.86 -2.45
C PRO A 4 -6.73 10.46 -1.71
N ILE A 5 -6.76 9.26 -1.13
CA ILE A 5 -5.59 8.70 -0.47
C ILE A 5 -4.58 8.37 -1.57
N GLY A 6 -3.52 9.16 -1.65
CA GLY A 6 -2.50 9.06 -2.68
C GLY A 6 -1.12 9.36 -2.13
N ILE A 7 -0.10 8.78 -2.76
CA ILE A 7 1.28 9.08 -2.45
C ILE A 7 1.65 10.36 -3.19
N PRO A 8 2.24 11.38 -2.52
CA PRO A 8 2.63 12.62 -3.18
C PRO A 8 3.56 12.34 -4.37
N ASP A 9 3.34 13.01 -5.50
CA ASP A 9 4.15 12.78 -6.71
C ASP A 9 5.63 13.14 -6.53
N ASP A 10 5.92 14.12 -5.67
CA ASP A 10 7.27 14.58 -5.30
C ASP A 10 8.10 13.52 -4.55
N TRP A 11 7.48 12.47 -4.01
CA TRP A 11 8.23 11.41 -3.34
C TRP A 11 9.02 10.54 -4.32
N ASP A 12 10.34 10.48 -4.14
CA ASP A 12 11.23 9.60 -4.89
C ASP A 12 10.83 8.13 -4.74
N ASP A 13 10.80 7.42 -5.86
CA ASP A 13 10.35 6.03 -5.94
C ASP A 13 11.19 5.05 -5.13
N ASN A 14 12.45 5.38 -4.83
CA ASN A 14 13.37 4.58 -4.03
C ASN A 14 13.24 4.83 -2.53
N ASN A 15 12.49 5.87 -2.12
CA ASN A 15 12.26 6.11 -0.70
C ASN A 15 11.51 4.94 -0.08
N LEU A 16 11.87 4.64 1.16
CA LEU A 16 11.26 3.55 1.92
C LEU A 16 10.06 4.06 2.69
N ILE A 17 8.99 3.27 2.66
CA ILE A 17 7.80 3.46 3.51
C ILE A 17 7.77 2.29 4.47
N LEU A 18 7.79 2.59 5.77
CA LEU A 18 7.68 1.58 6.81
C LEU A 18 6.24 1.09 6.93
N PHE A 19 6.06 -0.09 7.51
CA PHE A 19 4.74 -0.70 7.64
C PHE A 19 3.73 0.19 8.37
N GLU A 20 4.17 0.83 9.45
CA GLU A 20 3.36 1.77 10.23
C GLU A 20 2.97 3.00 9.40
N GLU A 21 3.93 3.59 8.68
CA GLU A 21 3.71 4.76 7.80
C GLU A 21 2.76 4.43 6.66
N PHE A 22 2.89 3.25 6.06
CA PHE A 22 1.96 2.78 5.03
C PHE A 22 0.54 2.68 5.58
N CYS A 23 0.36 2.12 6.78
CA CYS A 23 -0.95 1.99 7.41
C CYS A 23 -1.60 3.37 7.65
N GLU A 24 -0.82 4.35 8.11
CA GLU A 24 -1.26 5.73 8.28
C GLU A 24 -1.63 6.38 6.93
N LEU A 25 -0.77 6.19 5.92
CA LEU A 25 -0.95 6.69 4.57
C LEU A 25 -2.28 6.22 3.98
N ILE A 26 -2.55 4.91 4.05
CA ILE A 26 -3.79 4.31 3.53
C ILE A 26 -4.97 4.36 4.50
N ARG A 27 -4.80 5.04 5.64
CA ARG A 27 -5.78 5.16 6.73
C ARG A 27 -6.40 3.82 7.13
N THR A 28 -5.60 2.76 7.10
CA THR A 28 -6.04 1.39 7.37
C THR A 28 -5.37 0.87 8.63
N PRO A 29 -6.13 0.32 9.61
CA PRO A 29 -5.53 -0.19 10.84
C PRO A 29 -4.47 -1.27 10.56
N GLN A 30 -3.37 -1.23 11.31
CA GLN A 30 -2.29 -2.21 11.19
C GLN A 30 -2.79 -3.67 11.29
N ARG A 31 -3.79 -3.95 12.12
CA ARG A 31 -4.41 -5.30 12.23
C ARG A 31 -4.95 -5.80 10.89
N THR A 32 -5.56 -4.92 10.11
CA THR A 32 -6.15 -5.23 8.80
C THR A 32 -5.06 -5.48 7.78
N VAL A 33 -4.03 -4.64 7.73
CA VAL A 33 -2.90 -4.84 6.82
C VAL A 33 -2.11 -6.11 7.20
N ARG A 34 -1.99 -6.44 8.49
CA ARG A 34 -1.42 -7.72 8.94
C ARG A 34 -2.26 -8.92 8.50
N ASP A 35 -3.58 -8.80 8.52
CA ASP A 35 -4.50 -9.84 8.00
C ASP A 35 -4.29 -10.04 6.49
N TRP A 36 -4.20 -8.94 5.72
CA TRP A 36 -3.88 -9.01 4.28
C TRP A 36 -2.58 -9.78 4.03
N ARG A 37 -1.52 -9.45 4.77
CA ARG A 37 -0.24 -10.17 4.67
C ARG A 37 -0.38 -11.66 4.94
N ARG A 38 -1.16 -12.06 5.94
CA ARG A 38 -1.42 -13.49 6.25
C ARG A 38 -2.16 -14.19 5.10
N ARG A 39 -3.00 -13.45 4.39
CA ARG A 39 -3.79 -13.93 3.23
C ARG A 39 -3.05 -13.81 1.90
N GLY A 40 -1.80 -13.32 1.89
CA GLY A 40 -1.04 -13.08 0.65
C GLY A 40 -1.52 -11.87 -0.17
N VAL A 41 -2.25 -10.95 0.45
CA VAL A 41 -2.76 -9.72 -0.17
C VAL A 41 -1.90 -8.52 0.28
N GLY A 42 -1.69 -7.56 -0.60
CA GLY A 42 -0.99 -6.31 -0.29
C GLY A 42 0.32 -6.12 -1.06
N PRO A 43 1.06 -5.04 -0.76
CA PRO A 43 2.35 -4.77 -1.36
C PRO A 43 3.40 -5.79 -0.91
N ARG A 44 4.49 -5.92 -1.68
CA ARG A 44 5.59 -6.85 -1.40
C ARG A 44 6.48 -6.35 -0.28
N TRP A 45 6.12 -6.71 0.94
CA TRP A 45 6.87 -6.35 2.15
C TRP A 45 8.27 -6.99 2.21
N THR A 46 9.27 -6.16 2.44
CA THR A 46 10.65 -6.57 2.75
C THR A 46 10.94 -6.36 4.24
N ARG A 47 11.82 -7.19 4.81
CA ARG A 47 12.30 -7.05 6.20
C ARG A 47 13.69 -6.45 6.21
N PHE A 48 13.94 -5.48 7.08
CA PHE A 48 15.32 -5.10 7.41
C PHE A 48 16.06 -6.30 7.99
N GLN A 49 17.16 -6.71 7.36
CA GLN A 49 18.05 -7.79 7.84
C GLN A 49 17.32 -9.08 8.26
N GLY A 50 16.25 -9.46 7.57
CA GLY A 50 15.52 -10.72 7.81
C GLY A 50 14.64 -10.79 9.07
N VAL A 51 14.84 -9.93 10.08
CA VAL A 51 14.09 -9.97 11.35
C VAL A 51 13.45 -8.63 11.72
N GLY A 52 13.92 -7.52 11.14
CA GLY A 52 13.54 -6.15 11.49
C GLY A 52 12.19 -5.68 10.94
N ARG A 53 11.99 -4.35 10.99
CA ARG A 53 10.77 -3.67 10.55
C ARG A 53 10.47 -3.98 9.08
N LEU A 54 9.18 -4.01 8.79
CA LEU A 54 8.70 -4.22 7.43
C LEU A 54 8.69 -2.88 6.69
N TYR A 55 9.12 -2.92 5.44
CA TYR A 55 9.11 -1.75 4.57
C TYR A 55 8.81 -2.15 3.13
N ILE A 56 8.43 -1.16 2.34
CA ILE A 56 8.30 -1.20 0.89
C ILE A 56 8.91 0.07 0.30
N THR A 57 9.09 0.13 -1.01
CA THR A 57 9.43 1.39 -1.68
C THR A 57 8.19 2.20 -2.00
N VAL A 58 8.35 3.50 -2.23
CA VAL A 58 7.31 4.37 -2.78
C VAL A 58 6.75 3.80 -4.08
N ALA A 59 7.61 3.32 -4.99
CA ALA A 59 7.19 2.71 -6.24
C ALA A 59 6.25 1.51 -6.02
N GLU A 60 6.57 0.63 -5.08
CA GLU A 60 5.74 -0.55 -4.75
C GLU A 60 4.40 -0.13 -4.15
N ALA A 61 4.40 0.89 -3.29
CA ALA A 61 3.18 1.43 -2.72
C ALA A 61 2.26 2.05 -3.79
N ARG A 62 2.81 2.83 -4.74
CA ARG A 62 2.07 3.36 -5.90
C ARG A 62 1.47 2.23 -6.74
N ARG A 63 2.26 1.21 -7.08
CA ARG A 63 1.80 0.05 -7.86
C ARG A 63 0.64 -0.67 -7.18
N PHE A 64 0.74 -0.91 -5.88
CA PHE A 64 -0.33 -1.53 -5.12
C PHE A 64 -1.62 -0.69 -5.14
N LEU A 65 -1.54 0.60 -4.86
CA LEU A 65 -2.71 1.50 -4.87
C LEU A 65 -3.36 1.63 -6.24
N ALA A 66 -2.57 1.66 -7.32
CA ALA A 66 -3.07 1.64 -8.69
C ALA A 66 -3.82 0.33 -9.00
N SER A 67 -3.28 -0.81 -8.58
CA SER A 67 -3.95 -2.11 -8.78
C SER A 67 -5.28 -2.21 -8.01
N ALA A 68 -5.31 -1.72 -6.76
CA ALA A 68 -6.52 -1.73 -5.93
C ALA A 68 -7.62 -0.79 -6.48
N THR A 69 -7.22 0.31 -7.11
CA THR A 69 -8.15 1.23 -7.77
C THR A 69 -8.74 0.62 -9.04
N THR A 70 -7.91 -0.08 -9.83
CA THR A 70 -8.34 -0.75 -11.07
C THR A 70 -9.40 -1.81 -10.79
N THR A 71 -9.21 -2.64 -9.76
CA THR A 71 -10.21 -3.65 -9.35
C THR A 71 -11.56 -3.04 -8.95
N ARG A 72 -11.61 -1.78 -8.53
CA ARG A 72 -12.89 -1.10 -8.24
C ARG A 72 -13.63 -0.65 -9.49
N VAL A 73 -12.93 -0.33 -10.57
CA VAL A 73 -13.52 0.19 -11.81
C VAL A 73 -14.10 -0.93 -12.67
N GLU A 74 -13.54 -2.14 -12.60
CA GLU A 74 -14.01 -3.29 -13.38
C GLU A 74 -15.34 -3.89 -12.87
N VAL A 75 -15.79 -3.52 -11.67
CA VAL A 75 -17.10 -3.94 -11.09
C VAL A 75 -18.16 -2.85 -11.32
N GLY A 76 -18.18 -2.26 -12.51
CA GLY A 76 -19.03 -1.11 -12.83
C GLY A 76 -19.32 -0.94 -14.31
N THR A 77 -19.35 -2.00 -15.11
CA THR A 77 -19.89 -1.96 -16.48
C THR A 77 -20.52 -3.31 -16.82
N ASP A 78 -21.72 -3.52 -16.28
CA ASP A 78 -22.77 -4.36 -16.89
C ASP A 78 -24.11 -3.80 -16.44
N GLY A 79 -24.89 -3.29 -17.39
CA GLY A 79 -26.18 -2.61 -17.20
C GLY A 79 -26.39 -1.45 -18.15
#